data_AF-A0A1S0TG74-F1
#
_entry.id   AF-A0A1S0TG74-F1
#
_cell.length_a   1.000
_cell.length_b   1.000
_cell.length_c   1.000
_cell.angle_alpha   90.00
_cell.angle_beta   90.00
_cell.angle_gamma   90.00
#
_symmetry.space_group_name_H-M   'P 1'
#
loop_
_entity.id
_entity.type
_entity.pdbx_description
1 polymer ?
#
loop_
_entity_poly.entity_id
_entity_poly.type
_entity_poly.pdbx_seq_one_letter_code
_entity_poly.pdbx_strand_id
1 'polypeptide(L)'
;MVQSFSQLLTITWLTVINARQWNQFEVIWNVPSEQCMTKWKEGEKPEKYGILVNRGHKFRGDIIVTLYEKQFGLYPYYRDFSDLTSAVNGGIPQRANLFSAFVESSQ
;
A
#
# COMPACT_ATOMS: atom_id res chain seq x y z
N MET A 1 -44.94 2.54 29.17
CA MET A 1 -43.60 2.70 29.77
C MET A 1 -42.59 1.71 29.16
N VAL A 2 -42.82 0.39 29.24
CA VAL A 2 -41.92 -0.67 28.72
C VAL A 2 -41.58 -0.56 27.22
N GLN A 3 -42.56 -0.21 26.39
CA GLN A 3 -42.39 -0.09 24.93
C GLN A 3 -41.42 1.04 24.52
N SER A 4 -41.39 2.13 25.29
CA SER A 4 -40.49 3.27 25.06
C SER A 4 -39.03 2.94 25.43
N PHE A 5 -38.81 2.11 26.46
CA PHE A 5 -37.48 1.67 26.86
C PHE A 5 -36.87 0.71 25.83
N SER A 6 -37.66 -0.20 25.26
CA SER A 6 -37.21 -1.10 24.21
C SER A 6 -36.78 -0.36 22.95
N GLN A 7 -37.52 0.67 22.55
CA GLN A 7 -37.19 1.48 21.37
C GLN A 7 -35.90 2.28 21.57
N LEU A 8 -35.72 2.88 22.74
CA LEU A 8 -34.48 3.59 23.08
C LEU A 8 -33.26 2.66 23.08
N LEU A 9 -33.40 1.45 23.63
CA LEU A 9 -32.35 0.41 23.59
C LEU A 9 -31.99 0.01 22.15
N THR A 10 -32.97 -0.16 21.27
CA THR A 10 -32.68 -0.49 19.86
C THR A 10 -32.01 0.66 19.12
N ILE A 11 -32.41 1.90 19.40
CA ILE A 11 -31.80 3.09 18.78
C ILE A 11 -30.36 3.26 19.26
N THR A 12 -30.08 3.10 20.55
CA THR A 12 -28.71 3.15 21.07
C THR A 12 -27.85 2.01 20.54
N TRP A 13 -28.42 0.82 20.37
CA TRP A 13 -27.69 -0.30 19.76
C TRP A 13 -27.36 -0.01 18.29
N LEU A 14 -28.33 0.48 17.51
CA LEU A 14 -28.15 0.86 16.11
C LEU A 14 -27.16 2.01 15.92
N THR A 15 -27.14 3.00 16.81
CA THR A 15 -26.16 4.10 16.76
C THR A 15 -24.77 3.62 17.18
N VAL A 16 -24.64 2.73 18.17
CA VAL A 16 -23.34 2.13 18.54
C VAL A 16 -22.78 1.25 17.43
N ILE A 17 -23.63 0.53 16.68
CA ILE A 17 -23.20 -0.26 15.53
C ILE A 17 -22.80 0.64 14.35
N ASN A 18 -23.61 1.65 14.02
CA ASN A 18 -23.31 2.55 12.89
C ASN A 18 -22.19 3.54 13.20
N ALA A 19 -21.98 3.92 14.47
CA ALA A 19 -20.83 4.72 14.88
C ALA A 19 -19.50 3.96 14.76
N ARG A 20 -19.51 2.65 14.48
CA ARG A 20 -18.30 1.90 14.12
C ARG A 20 -17.91 2.00 12.65
N GLN A 21 -18.70 2.67 11.81
CA GLN A 21 -18.39 2.85 10.39
C GLN A 21 -17.96 4.30 10.08
N TRP A 22 -17.03 4.82 10.86
CA TRP A 22 -16.16 5.89 10.36
C TRP A 22 -14.98 5.20 9.67
N ASN A 23 -14.71 5.54 8.41
CA ASN A 23 -13.48 5.12 7.75
C ASN A 23 -12.32 5.58 8.62
N GLN A 24 -11.68 4.63 9.31
CA GLN A 24 -10.58 4.91 10.20
C GLN A 24 -9.42 5.48 9.36
N PHE A 25 -8.83 6.59 9.79
CA PHE A 25 -7.64 7.11 9.13
C PHE A 25 -6.47 6.16 9.43
N GLU A 26 -6.07 5.40 8.42
CA GLU A 26 -4.97 4.44 8.53
C GLU A 26 -3.65 5.08 8.14
N VAL A 27 -2.62 4.84 8.95
CA VAL A 27 -1.25 5.21 8.64
C VAL A 27 -0.49 3.92 8.32
N ILE A 28 0.14 3.87 7.16
CA ILE A 28 0.86 2.69 6.66
C ILE A 28 2.35 2.97 6.59
N TRP A 29 3.16 2.02 7.05
CA TRP A 29 4.62 2.10 7.06
C TRP A 29 5.22 1.58 5.75
N ASN A 30 5.63 2.49 4.86
CA ASN A 30 6.30 2.17 3.59
C ASN A 30 7.81 2.50 3.63
N VAL A 31 8.50 2.08 4.68
CA VAL A 31 9.95 2.28 4.86
C VAL A 31 10.64 0.91 4.83
N PRO A 32 11.79 0.74 4.15
CA PRO A 32 12.51 -0.54 4.06
C PRO A 32 13.26 -0.87 5.35
N SER A 33 12.52 -1.02 6.46
CA SER A 33 13.07 -1.15 7.81
C SER A 33 13.44 -2.57 8.23
N GLU A 34 13.25 -3.57 7.36
CA GLU A 34 13.62 -4.97 7.65
C GLU A 34 15.06 -5.11 8.18
N GLN A 35 16.01 -4.41 7.56
CA GLN A 35 17.43 -4.46 7.93
C GLN A 35 17.73 -3.85 9.31
N CYS A 36 16.80 -3.05 9.85
CA CYS A 36 16.94 -2.36 11.11
C CYS A 36 16.31 -3.12 12.28
N MET A 37 15.55 -4.20 12.02
CA MET A 37 14.79 -4.91 13.05
C MET A 37 15.63 -5.38 14.23
N THR A 38 16.88 -5.80 13.98
CA THR A 38 17.79 -6.28 15.03
C THR A 38 18.30 -5.17 15.94
N LYS A 39 18.18 -3.91 15.52
CA LYS A 39 18.66 -2.73 16.25
C LYS A 39 17.56 -2.05 17.06
N TRP A 40 16.30 -2.31 16.73
CA TRP A 40 15.16 -1.63 17.36
C TRP A 40 14.78 -2.24 18.69
N LYS A 41 14.57 -1.36 19.67
CA LYS A 41 13.89 -1.73 20.92
C LYS A 41 12.39 -1.76 20.69
N GLU A 42 11.65 -2.52 21.50
CA GLU A 42 10.19 -2.65 21.37
C GLU A 42 9.46 -1.29 21.37
N GLY A 43 9.99 -0.29 22.08
CA GLY A 43 9.40 1.05 22.14
C GLY A 43 9.61 1.93 20.90
N GLU A 44 10.48 1.52 19.98
CA GLU A 44 10.85 2.28 18.77
C GLU A 44 10.11 1.78 17.53
N LYS A 45 9.38 0.67 17.65
CA LYS A 45 8.64 0.06 16.55
C LYS A 45 7.38 0.86 16.19
N PRO A 46 7.12 1.10 14.89
CA PRO A 46 5.96 1.87 14.42
C PRO A 46 4.61 1.29 14.85
N GLU A 47 4.50 -0.03 15.00
CA GLU A 47 3.30 -0.76 15.43
C GLU A 47 2.75 -0.24 16.76
N LYS A 48 3.64 0.19 17.67
CA LYS A 48 3.27 0.76 18.97
C LYS A 48 2.38 2.01 18.84
N TYR A 49 2.50 2.74 17.73
CA TYR A 49 1.75 3.97 17.46
C TYR A 49 0.49 3.72 16.62
N GLY A 50 0.08 2.46 16.44
CA GLY A 50 -1.08 2.09 15.61
C GLY A 50 -0.82 2.20 14.10
N ILE A 51 0.46 2.28 13.70
CA ILE A 51 0.84 2.28 12.28
C ILE A 51 0.79 0.84 11.76
N LEU A 52 0.19 0.65 10.59
CA LEU A 52 0.12 -0.64 9.91
C LEU A 52 1.47 -0.96 9.26
N VAL A 53 2.03 -2.12 9.57
CA VAL A 53 3.36 -2.54 9.13
C VAL A 53 3.30 -3.95 8.55
N ASN A 54 3.90 -4.15 7.37
CA ASN A 54 4.06 -5.48 6.78
C ASN A 54 4.68 -6.47 7.77
N ARG A 55 4.23 -7.73 7.74
CA ARG A 55 4.81 -8.80 8.58
C ARG A 55 6.33 -8.86 8.41
N GLY A 56 7.04 -8.85 9.54
CA GLY A 56 8.52 -8.88 9.56
C GLY A 56 9.17 -7.64 8.94
N HIS A 57 8.48 -6.49 8.92
CA HIS A 57 8.93 -5.23 8.31
C HIS A 57 9.41 -5.38 6.86
N LYS A 58 8.92 -6.39 6.14
CA LYS A 58 9.24 -6.60 4.73
C LYS A 58 8.82 -5.36 3.94
N PHE A 59 9.69 -4.88 3.06
CA PHE A 59 9.34 -3.74 2.20
C PHE A 59 8.23 -4.09 1.18
N ARG A 60 8.15 -5.36 0.80
CA ARG A 60 7.03 -5.94 0.04
C ARG A 60 6.35 -6.98 0.92
N GLY A 61 5.14 -6.68 1.38
CA GLY A 61 4.43 -7.55 2.30
C GLY A 61 2.93 -7.58 2.07
N ASP A 62 2.22 -7.93 3.13
CA ASP A 62 0.79 -8.21 3.14
C ASP A 62 -0.10 -6.98 3.34
N ILE A 63 0.46 -5.86 3.80
CA ILE A 63 -0.25 -4.59 3.99
C ILE A 63 0.01 -3.64 2.82
N ILE A 64 1.27 -3.50 2.41
CA ILE A 64 1.68 -2.60 1.32
C ILE A 64 2.82 -3.20 0.49
N VAL A 65 2.75 -2.97 -0.82
CA VAL A 65 3.80 -3.32 -1.78
C VAL A 65 4.03 -2.13 -2.70
N THR A 66 5.27 -1.62 -2.73
CA THR A 66 5.68 -0.62 -3.72
C THR A 66 6.30 -1.33 -4.93
N LEU A 67 5.85 -0.99 -6.13
CA LEU A 67 6.36 -1.50 -7.41
C LEU A 67 7.13 -0.38 -8.11
N TYR A 68 8.45 -0.49 -8.17
CA TYR A 68 9.30 0.46 -8.88
C TYR A 68 9.34 0.13 -10.37
N GLU A 69 9.64 1.14 -11.18
CA GLU A 69 9.54 1.12 -12.64
C GLU A 69 10.39 0.03 -13.31
N LYS A 70 11.48 -0.41 -12.67
CA LYS A 70 12.36 -1.48 -13.17
C LYS A 70 12.00 -2.88 -12.66
N GLN A 71 11.00 -2.99 -11.80
CA GLN A 71 10.64 -4.22 -11.10
C GLN A 71 9.22 -4.69 -11.44
N PHE A 72 8.55 -4.02 -12.38
CA PHE A 72 7.20 -4.36 -12.79
C PHE A 72 7.00 -4.07 -14.28
N GLY A 73 7.12 -5.11 -15.10
CA GLY A 73 6.96 -5.01 -16.54
C GLY A 73 8.09 -4.28 -17.26
N LEU A 74 7.81 -3.87 -18.49
CA LEU A 74 8.76 -3.21 -19.39
C LEU A 74 8.45 -1.72 -19.53
N TYR A 75 8.70 -0.95 -18.47
CA TYR A 75 8.45 0.49 -18.49
C TYR A 75 9.32 1.21 -19.54
N PRO A 76 8.75 2.02 -20.44
CA PRO A 76 9.50 2.74 -21.46
C PRO A 76 10.07 4.06 -20.93
N TYR A 77 11.36 4.29 -21.17
CA TYR A 77 12.03 5.53 -20.78
C TYR A 77 13.30 5.77 -21.61
N TYR A 78 13.83 6.99 -21.57
CA TYR A 78 15.16 7.30 -22.10
C TYR A 78 16.17 7.32 -20.96
N ARG A 79 17.32 6.64 -21.13
CA ARG A 79 18.41 6.75 -20.16
C ARG A 79 19.03 8.15 -20.14
N ASP A 80 19.05 8.79 -21.30
CA ASP A 80 19.47 10.17 -21.49
C ASP A 80 18.41 10.89 -22.34
N PHE A 81 17.76 11.91 -21.75
CA PHE A 81 16.71 12.67 -22.44
C PHE A 81 17.20 13.49 -23.63
N SER A 82 18.52 13.68 -23.77
CA SER A 82 19.14 14.37 -24.90
C SER A 82 19.52 13.45 -26.05
N ASP A 83 19.52 12.13 -25.85
CA ASP A 83 19.89 11.12 -26.85
C ASP A 83 18.72 10.15 -27.12
N LEU A 84 18.12 10.28 -28.29
CA LEU A 84 17.01 9.42 -28.73
C LEU A 84 17.42 7.94 -28.89
N THR A 85 18.70 7.64 -29.08
CA THR A 85 19.19 6.26 -29.18
C THR A 85 19.27 5.57 -27.81
N SER A 86 19.16 6.34 -26.73
CA SER A 86 19.15 5.83 -25.35
C SER A 86 17.80 5.20 -24.92
N ALA A 87 16.86 5.06 -25.85
CA ALA A 87 15.53 4.51 -25.61
C ALA A 87 15.58 3.09 -25.04
N VAL A 88 14.88 2.88 -23.93
CA VAL A 88 14.62 1.57 -23.32
C VAL A 88 13.14 1.25 -23.51
N ASN A 89 12.81 0.03 -23.95
CA ASN A 89 11.45 -0.43 -24.24
C ASN A 89 10.67 0.50 -25.20
N GLY A 90 11.36 1.13 -26.15
CA GLY A 90 10.77 2.08 -27.10
C GLY A 90 10.74 3.54 -26.63
N GLY A 91 11.21 3.83 -25.40
CA GLY A 91 11.41 5.17 -24.85
C GLY A 91 10.12 5.87 -24.41
N ILE A 92 9.04 5.71 -25.16
CA ILE A 92 7.70 6.24 -24.86
C ILE A 92 6.62 5.16 -24.96
N PRO A 93 5.48 5.30 -24.26
CA PRO A 93 4.41 4.30 -24.25
C PRO A 93 3.88 3.90 -25.64
N GLN A 94 3.80 4.85 -26.57
CA GLN A 94 3.27 4.62 -27.93
C GLN A 94 4.16 3.67 -28.77
N ARG A 95 5.42 3.50 -28.36
CA ARG A 95 6.42 2.64 -29.03
C ARG A 95 6.76 1.38 -28.23
N ALA A 96 6.14 1.21 -27.06
CA ALA A 96 6.35 0.04 -26.23
C ALA A 96 5.50 -1.14 -26.71
N ASN A 97 6.03 -2.36 -26.60
CA ASN A 97 5.25 -3.56 -26.86
C ASN A 97 4.44 -3.92 -25.59
N LEU A 98 3.12 -3.70 -25.68
CA LEU A 98 2.20 -3.91 -24.57
C LEU A 98 2.11 -5.38 -24.14
N PHE A 99 2.14 -6.32 -25.08
CA PHE A 99 2.05 -7.74 -24.76
C PHE A 99 3.25 -8.21 -23.93
N SER A 100 4.47 -7.86 -24.35
CA SER A 100 5.67 -8.20 -23.59
C SER A 100 5.70 -7.52 -22.23
N ALA A 101 5.26 -6.25 -22.14
CA ALA A 101 5.19 -5.54 -20.87
C ALA A 101 4.23 -6.23 -19.88
N PHE A 102 3.09 -6.72 -20.37
CA PHE A 102 2.11 -7.43 -19.55
C PHE A 102 2.60 -8.81 -19.10
N VAL A 103 3.24 -9.57 -20.00
CA VAL A 103 3.83 -10.87 -19.65
C VAL A 103 4.91 -10.71 -18.58
N GLU A 104 5.76 -9.70 -18.72
CA GLU A 104 6.82 -9.43 -17.74
C GLU A 104 6.27 -8.93 -16.39
N SER A 105 5.21 -8.12 -16.39
CA SER A 105 4.58 -7.67 -15.14
C SER A 105 3.78 -8.75 -14.41
N SER A 106 3.50 -9.88 -15.08
CA SER A 106 2.73 -10.99 -14.53
C SER A 106 3.60 -12.06 -13.86
N GLN A 107 4.94 -11.91 -13.90
CA GLN A 107 5.90 -12.73 -13.17
C GLN A 107 6.10 -12.19 -11.76
#